data_AF-A0A1F9DFB4-F1
#
_entry.id   AF-A0A1F9DFB4-F1
#
_cell.length_a   1.000
_cell.length_b   1.000
_cell.length_c   1.000
_cell.angle_alpha   90.00
_cell.angle_beta   90.00
_cell.angle_gamma   90.00
#
_symmetry.space_group_name_H-M   'P 1'
#
loop_
_entity.id
_entity.type
_entity.pdbx_description
1 polymer ?
#
loop_
_entity_poly.entity_id
_entity_poly.type
_entity_poly.pdbx_seq_one_letter_code
_entity_poly.pdbx_strand_id
1 'polypeptide(L)'
;MIDAWINAFYRLLNSLGYTHPVHPTLVHTTIGLIIGALVFASAALLFEKKRLAQTARDCTILAFLCLFPVTLFGYIDWQHFFNGARLFPIAMKLILTGILLVLLIIGLFVGSKGRQGAKGLLAIYTLCFFMVVGLGYYGAQLVYPGKEQTTPTTYKAGERIFLTNCSGCHPQGGNMLKPQVPLINSPKLRDLKGFVAYIRKPIAPMPAFGPLQITDQQADELYQYIVRVLEKRKAS
;
A
#
# COMPACT_ATOMS: atom_id res chain seq x y z
N MET A 1 7.97 -22.67 -1.26
CA MET A 1 8.57 -22.42 -2.60
C MET A 1 8.38 -20.96 -3.02
N ILE A 2 7.16 -20.42 -2.95
CA ILE A 2 6.86 -19.01 -3.26
C ILE A 2 7.67 -18.04 -2.39
N ASP A 3 7.73 -18.26 -1.08
CA ASP A 3 8.47 -17.37 -0.17
C ASP A 3 9.98 -17.32 -0.45
N ALA A 4 10.58 -18.44 -0.86
CA ALA A 4 11.99 -18.51 -1.22
C ALA A 4 12.29 -17.64 -2.46
N TRP A 5 11.39 -17.66 -3.43
CA TRP A 5 11.49 -16.84 -4.65
C TRP A 5 11.28 -15.35 -4.35
N ILE A 6 10.27 -15.00 -3.54
CA ILE A 6 10.03 -13.61 -3.10
C ILE A 6 11.26 -13.05 -2.38
N ASN A 7 11.84 -13.83 -1.47
CA ASN A 7 13.04 -13.41 -0.74
C ASN A 7 14.28 -13.34 -1.63
N ALA A 8 14.40 -14.17 -2.66
CA ALA A 8 15.48 -14.05 -3.65
C ALA A 8 15.34 -12.77 -4.48
N PHE A 9 14.12 -12.47 -4.94
CA PHE A 9 13.80 -11.26 -5.68
C PHE A 9 14.14 -9.99 -4.88
N TYR A 10 13.70 -9.90 -3.62
CA TYR A 10 14.01 -8.75 -2.78
C TYR A 10 15.48 -8.64 -2.38
N ARG A 11 16.21 -9.76 -2.27
CA ARG A 11 17.67 -9.74 -2.08
C ARG A 11 18.39 -9.16 -3.29
N LEU A 12 17.94 -9.50 -4.50
CA LEU A 12 18.48 -8.92 -5.73
C LEU A 12 18.20 -7.42 -5.80
N LEU A 13 16.96 -6.98 -5.54
CA LEU A 13 16.63 -5.56 -5.52
C LEU A 13 17.45 -4.80 -4.49
N ASN A 14 17.62 -5.36 -3.29
CA ASN A 14 18.44 -4.77 -2.24
C ASN A 14 19.93 -4.68 -2.66
N SER A 15 20.47 -5.65 -3.40
CA SER A 15 21.85 -5.56 -3.93
C SER A 15 22.03 -4.44 -4.95
N LEU A 16 20.94 -3.98 -5.57
CA LEU A 16 20.90 -2.82 -6.46
C LEU A 16 20.58 -1.51 -5.71
N GLY A 17 20.44 -1.57 -4.37
CA GLY A 17 20.07 -0.43 -3.53
C GLY A 17 18.57 -0.12 -3.48
N TYR A 18 17.71 -0.97 -4.04
CA TYR A 18 16.25 -0.78 -4.01
C TYR A 18 15.63 -1.54 -2.84
N THR A 19 15.22 -0.80 -1.80
CA THR A 19 14.66 -1.35 -0.54
C THR A 19 13.16 -1.11 -0.37
N HIS A 20 12.53 -0.50 -1.36
CA HIS A 20 11.12 -0.11 -1.31
C HIS A 20 10.19 -1.19 -1.87
N PRO A 21 8.89 -1.15 -1.55
CA PRO A 21 7.88 -1.93 -2.26
C PRO A 21 7.86 -1.61 -3.76
N VAL A 22 7.61 -2.61 -4.60
CA VAL A 22 7.58 -2.46 -6.07
C VAL A 22 6.20 -2.01 -6.55
N HIS A 23 5.14 -2.48 -5.89
CA HIS A 23 3.76 -2.21 -6.26
C HIS A 23 3.42 -0.70 -6.36
N PRO A 24 3.83 0.18 -5.42
CA PRO A 24 3.56 1.61 -5.51
C PRO A 24 4.10 2.26 -6.78
N THR A 25 5.25 1.83 -7.28
CA THR A 25 5.82 2.34 -8.53
C THR A 25 4.98 1.93 -9.74
N LEU A 26 4.48 0.69 -9.74
CA LEU A 26 3.71 0.14 -10.86
C LEU A 26 2.28 0.67 -10.94
N VAL A 27 1.63 0.99 -9.81
CA VAL A 27 0.24 1.48 -9.82
C VAL A 27 0.09 2.80 -10.56
N HIS A 28 1.14 3.63 -10.64
CA HIS A 28 1.09 4.92 -11.33
C HIS A 28 0.67 4.79 -12.80
N THR A 29 1.16 3.76 -13.48
CA THR A 29 0.81 3.49 -14.88
C THR A 29 -0.68 3.18 -15.02
N THR A 30 -1.21 2.23 -14.22
CA THR A 30 -2.63 1.83 -14.30
C THR A 30 -3.56 2.97 -13.90
N ILE A 31 -3.23 3.72 -12.84
CA ILE A 31 -4.02 4.87 -12.38
C ILE A 31 -4.02 5.96 -13.46
N GLY A 32 -2.85 6.30 -14.01
CA GLY A 32 -2.71 7.30 -15.08
C GLY A 32 -3.51 6.94 -16.32
N LEU A 33 -3.52 5.67 -16.71
CA LEU A 33 -4.31 5.19 -17.85
C LEU A 33 -5.82 5.26 -17.59
N ILE A 34 -6.29 4.98 -16.38
CA ILE A 34 -7.72 5.10 -16.03
C ILE A 34 -8.15 6.58 -16.03
N ILE A 35 -7.32 7.48 -15.48
CA ILE A 35 -7.56 8.93 -15.55
C ILE A 35 -7.56 9.39 -17.01
N GLY A 36 -6.60 8.93 -17.81
CA GLY A 36 -6.52 9.21 -19.25
C GLY A 36 -7.77 8.77 -20.00
N ALA A 37 -8.27 7.57 -19.72
CA ALA A 37 -9.50 7.06 -20.32
C ALA A 37 -10.71 7.98 -20.03
N LEU A 38 -10.87 8.42 -18.78
CA LEU A 38 -11.92 9.36 -18.41
C LEU A 38 -11.76 10.71 -19.13
N VAL A 39 -10.57 11.31 -19.09
CA VAL A 39 -10.28 12.62 -19.71
C VAL A 39 -10.54 12.58 -21.22
N PHE A 40 -10.02 11.57 -21.92
CA PHE A 40 -10.21 11.46 -23.36
C PHE A 40 -11.67 11.16 -23.74
N ALA A 41 -12.40 10.38 -22.93
CA ALA A 41 -13.82 10.14 -23.17
C ALA A 41 -14.68 11.40 -22.94
N SER A 42 -14.39 12.16 -21.89
CA SER A 42 -15.03 13.46 -21.63
C SER A 42 -14.75 14.44 -22.77
N ALA A 43 -13.50 14.53 -23.23
CA ALA A 43 -13.13 15.37 -24.36
C ALA A 43 -13.77 14.91 -25.67
N ALA A 44 -13.89 13.59 -25.89
CA ALA A 44 -14.57 13.04 -27.06
C ALA A 44 -16.05 13.45 -27.13
N LEU A 45 -16.72 13.52 -25.97
CA LEU A 45 -18.10 13.97 -25.87
C LEU A 45 -18.23 15.49 -26.04
N LEU A 46 -17.31 16.27 -25.48
CA LEU A 46 -17.35 17.73 -25.58
C LEU A 46 -17.02 18.24 -26.99
N PHE A 47 -16.06 17.62 -27.66
CA PHE A 47 -15.57 18.06 -28.97
C PHE A 47 -16.06 17.19 -30.14
N GLU A 48 -16.88 16.18 -29.85
CA GLU A 48 -17.44 15.23 -30.83
C GLU A 48 -16.38 14.53 -31.71
N LYS A 49 -15.16 14.35 -31.17
CA LYS A 49 -14.04 13.75 -31.91
C LYS A 49 -13.92 12.26 -31.64
N LYS A 50 -14.24 11.43 -32.65
CA LYS A 50 -14.10 9.96 -32.60
C LYS A 50 -12.68 9.47 -32.26
N ARG A 51 -11.64 10.22 -32.65
CA ARG A 51 -10.25 9.88 -32.32
C ARG A 51 -9.99 9.90 -30.81
N LEU A 52 -10.56 10.85 -30.08
CA LEU A 52 -10.41 10.94 -28.62
C LEU A 52 -11.12 9.77 -27.93
N ALA A 53 -12.28 9.35 -28.44
CA ALA A 53 -12.99 8.16 -27.97
C ALA A 53 -12.15 6.88 -28.15
N GLN A 54 -11.46 6.76 -29.29
CA GLN A 54 -10.54 5.64 -29.52
C GLN A 54 -9.36 5.68 -28.55
N THR A 55 -8.77 6.85 -28.30
CA THR A 55 -7.69 6.98 -27.30
C THR A 55 -8.14 6.57 -25.89
N ALA A 56 -9.37 6.93 -25.48
CA ALA A 56 -9.93 6.50 -24.21
C ALA A 56 -10.03 4.97 -24.10
N ARG A 57 -10.41 4.30 -25.20
CA ARG A 57 -10.44 2.85 -25.29
C ARG A 57 -9.02 2.26 -25.22
N ASP A 58 -8.05 2.84 -25.92
CA ASP A 58 -6.66 2.36 -25.89
C ASP A 58 -6.08 2.46 -24.48
N CYS A 59 -6.35 3.56 -23.76
CA CYS A 59 -6.02 3.70 -22.35
C CYS A 59 -6.66 2.59 -21.49
N THR A 60 -7.93 2.26 -21.75
CA THR A 60 -8.65 1.19 -21.02
C THR A 60 -8.02 -0.19 -21.27
N ILE A 61 -7.63 -0.48 -22.52
CA ILE A 61 -6.96 -1.73 -22.90
C ILE A 61 -5.63 -1.84 -22.15
N LEU A 62 -4.81 -0.79 -22.20
CA LEU A 62 -3.53 -0.78 -21.52
C LEU A 62 -3.70 -0.88 -19.99
N ALA A 63 -4.69 -0.20 -19.41
CA ALA A 63 -4.98 -0.30 -17.98
C ALA A 63 -5.34 -1.73 -17.56
N PHE A 64 -6.15 -2.42 -18.38
CA PHE A 64 -6.48 -3.83 -18.15
C PHE A 64 -5.24 -4.74 -18.21
N LEU A 65 -4.36 -4.54 -19.18
CA LEU A 65 -3.12 -5.30 -19.29
C LEU A 65 -2.16 -5.03 -18.12
N CYS A 66 -2.03 -3.77 -17.70
CA CYS A 66 -1.19 -3.37 -16.57
C CYS A 66 -1.75 -3.83 -15.21
N LEU A 67 -3.05 -4.14 -15.11
CA LEU A 67 -3.66 -4.60 -13.86
C LEU A 67 -3.04 -5.90 -13.36
N PHE A 68 -2.65 -6.81 -14.25
CA PHE A 68 -2.05 -8.10 -13.91
C PHE A 68 -0.70 -7.97 -13.20
N PRO A 69 0.34 -7.33 -13.79
CA PRO A 69 1.61 -7.14 -13.08
C PRO A 69 1.44 -6.30 -11.81
N VAL A 70 0.58 -5.27 -11.83
CA VAL A 70 0.31 -4.46 -10.63
C VAL A 70 -0.26 -5.31 -9.49
N THR A 71 -1.21 -6.20 -9.79
CA THR A 71 -1.83 -7.07 -8.77
C THR A 71 -0.84 -8.14 -8.29
N LEU A 72 -0.05 -8.71 -9.19
CA LEU A 72 1.00 -9.68 -8.85
C LEU A 72 2.02 -9.09 -7.89
N PHE A 73 2.58 -7.92 -8.22
CA PHE A 73 3.53 -7.25 -7.33
C PHE A 73 2.86 -6.72 -6.07
N GLY A 74 1.57 -6.38 -6.10
CA GLY A 74 0.79 -6.08 -4.89
C GLY A 74 0.72 -7.26 -3.93
N TYR A 75 0.53 -8.48 -4.45
CA TYR A 75 0.58 -9.70 -3.65
C TYR A 75 1.98 -9.99 -3.11
N ILE A 76 3.01 -9.84 -3.94
CA ILE A 76 4.42 -10.05 -3.54
C ILE A 76 4.80 -9.08 -2.41
N ASP A 77 4.44 -7.80 -2.52
CA ASP A 77 4.70 -6.79 -1.49
C ASP A 77 3.91 -7.09 -0.21
N TRP A 78 2.67 -7.55 -0.34
CA TRP A 78 1.85 -7.96 0.79
C TRP A 78 2.46 -9.13 1.56
N GLN A 79 2.99 -10.13 0.86
CA GLN A 79 3.70 -11.24 1.50
C GLN A 79 5.01 -10.77 2.14
N HIS A 80 5.82 -9.98 1.43
CA HIS A 80 7.16 -9.62 1.90
C HIS A 80 7.14 -8.63 3.07
N PHE A 81 6.38 -7.54 2.98
CA PHE A 81 6.41 -6.46 3.98
C PHE A 81 5.40 -6.63 5.11
N PHE A 82 4.30 -7.34 4.85
CA PHE A 82 3.22 -7.51 5.82
C PHE A 82 3.02 -8.96 6.24
N ASN A 83 3.83 -9.90 5.76
CA ASN A 83 3.74 -11.33 6.09
C ASN A 83 2.32 -11.89 5.86
N GLY A 84 1.63 -11.41 4.82
CA GLY A 84 0.26 -11.81 4.50
C GLY A 84 -0.81 -11.32 5.48
N ALA A 85 -0.51 -10.35 6.35
CA ALA A 85 -1.45 -9.84 7.34
C ALA A 85 -2.72 -9.25 6.70
N ARG A 86 -3.89 -9.68 7.16
CA ARG A 86 -5.19 -9.20 6.66
C ARG A 86 -5.59 -7.88 7.33
N LEU A 87 -4.88 -6.81 6.98
CA LEU A 87 -5.22 -5.46 7.41
C LEU A 87 -6.50 -4.99 6.69
N PHE A 88 -7.33 -4.20 7.37
CA PHE A 88 -8.56 -3.65 6.79
C PHE A 88 -8.31 -2.88 5.47
N PRO A 89 -7.32 -1.98 5.35
CA PRO A 89 -7.03 -1.31 4.08
C PRO A 89 -6.61 -2.28 2.96
N ILE A 90 -5.92 -3.37 3.28
CA ILE A 90 -5.53 -4.40 2.30
C ILE A 90 -6.78 -5.15 1.82
N ALA A 91 -7.67 -5.54 2.73
CA ALA A 91 -8.94 -6.18 2.37
C ALA A 91 -9.78 -5.29 1.44
N MET A 92 -9.90 -4.00 1.76
CA MET A 92 -10.61 -3.05 0.91
C MET A 92 -9.97 -2.93 -0.47
N LYS A 93 -8.64 -2.87 -0.56
CA LYS A 93 -7.93 -2.84 -1.84
C LYS A 93 -8.21 -4.07 -2.70
N LEU A 94 -8.25 -5.27 -2.10
CA LEU A 94 -8.55 -6.50 -2.84
C LEU A 94 -9.97 -6.46 -3.43
N ILE A 95 -10.96 -6.00 -2.65
CA ILE A 95 -12.35 -5.83 -3.11
C ILE A 95 -12.42 -4.82 -4.26
N LEU A 96 -11.85 -3.62 -4.08
CA LEU A 96 -11.86 -2.57 -5.09
C LEU A 96 -11.13 -2.98 -6.38
N THR A 97 -10.06 -3.76 -6.27
CA THR A 97 -9.33 -4.31 -7.43
C THR A 97 -10.21 -5.30 -8.20
N GLY A 98 -10.95 -6.17 -7.50
CA GLY A 98 -11.90 -7.09 -8.11
C GLY A 98 -13.03 -6.36 -8.85
N ILE A 99 -13.59 -5.30 -8.24
CA ILE A 99 -14.61 -4.47 -8.89
C ILE A 99 -14.03 -3.76 -10.11
N LEU A 100 -12.83 -3.17 -10.00
CA LEU A 100 -12.15 -2.50 -11.11
C LEU A 100 -11.90 -3.45 -12.29
N LEU A 101 -11.47 -4.70 -12.02
CA LEU A 101 -11.30 -5.72 -13.06
C LEU A 101 -12.59 -5.96 -13.84
N VAL A 102 -13.71 -6.14 -13.13
CA VAL A 102 -15.03 -6.33 -13.76
C VAL A 102 -15.44 -5.12 -14.59
N LEU A 103 -15.25 -3.91 -14.06
CA LEU A 103 -15.58 -2.68 -14.79
C LEU A 103 -14.73 -2.50 -16.06
N LEU A 104 -13.43 -2.81 -16.01
CA LEU A 104 -12.55 -2.77 -17.17
C LEU A 104 -13.01 -3.79 -18.23
N ILE A 105 -13.34 -5.02 -17.83
CA ILE A 105 -13.87 -6.04 -18.73
C ILE A 105 -15.15 -5.55 -19.41
N ILE A 106 -16.11 -5.02 -18.65
CA ILE A 106 -17.35 -4.46 -19.20
C ILE A 106 -17.04 -3.31 -20.17
N GLY A 107 -16.15 -2.40 -19.81
CA GLY A 107 -15.71 -1.29 -20.67
C GLY A 107 -15.12 -1.76 -22.00
N LEU A 108 -14.32 -2.83 -21.98
CA LEU A 108 -13.75 -3.43 -23.19
C LEU A 108 -14.82 -4.04 -24.10
N PHE A 109 -15.78 -4.77 -23.54
CA PHE A 109 -16.88 -5.37 -24.30
C PHE A 109 -17.88 -4.35 -24.85
N VAL A 110 -18.18 -3.29 -24.10
CA VAL A 110 -19.06 -2.21 -24.57
C VAL A 110 -18.35 -1.38 -25.65
N GLY A 111 -17.05 -1.10 -25.47
CA GLY A 111 -16.24 -0.36 -26.42
C GLY A 111 -15.98 -1.08 -27.75
N SER A 112 -15.96 -2.42 -27.75
CA SER A 112 -15.76 -3.23 -28.97
C SER A 112 -16.97 -3.21 -29.91
N LYS A 113 -18.19 -2.99 -29.39
CA LYS A 113 -19.44 -2.91 -30.19
C LYS A 113 -19.63 -1.58 -30.95
N GLY A 114 -18.54 -0.84 -31.22
CA GLY A 114 -18.58 0.44 -31.93
C GLY A 114 -19.20 1.60 -31.14
N ARG A 115 -19.45 1.43 -29.83
CA ARG A 115 -20.11 2.43 -28.95
C ARG A 115 -19.11 3.34 -28.23
N GLN A 116 -17.97 3.64 -28.85
CA GLN A 116 -16.83 4.31 -28.21
C GLN A 116 -17.12 5.75 -27.71
N GLY A 117 -18.25 6.36 -28.09
CA GLY A 117 -18.71 7.67 -27.60
C GLY A 117 -20.04 7.63 -26.84
N ALA A 118 -20.50 6.46 -26.39
CA ALA A 118 -21.78 6.37 -25.67
C ALA A 118 -21.66 6.90 -24.24
N LYS A 119 -22.68 7.62 -23.76
CA LYS A 119 -22.78 8.09 -22.36
C LYS A 119 -22.59 6.96 -21.33
N GLY A 120 -23.03 5.75 -21.65
CA GLY A 120 -22.82 4.57 -20.81
C GLY A 120 -21.35 4.16 -20.65
N LEU A 121 -20.51 4.40 -21.66
CA LEU A 121 -19.07 4.13 -21.59
C LEU A 121 -18.36 5.16 -20.72
N LEU A 122 -18.75 6.44 -20.80
CA LEU A 122 -18.28 7.48 -19.88
C LEU A 122 -18.62 7.10 -18.43
N ALA A 123 -19.84 6.61 -18.16
CA ALA A 123 -20.23 6.18 -16.82
C ALA A 123 -19.30 5.06 -16.29
N ILE A 124 -18.94 4.09 -17.13
CA ILE A 124 -17.97 3.03 -16.77
C ILE A 124 -16.61 3.64 -16.41
N TYR A 125 -16.10 4.57 -17.23
CA TYR A 125 -14.81 5.22 -16.97
C TYR A 125 -14.82 6.05 -15.67
N THR A 126 -15.93 6.74 -15.40
CA THR A 126 -16.13 7.45 -14.13
C THR A 126 -16.15 6.50 -12.94
N LEU A 127 -16.79 5.33 -13.05
CA LEU A 127 -16.77 4.32 -12.00
C LEU A 127 -15.35 3.76 -11.79
N CYS A 128 -14.62 3.47 -12.87
CA CYS A 128 -13.21 3.07 -12.78
C CYS A 128 -12.35 4.14 -12.08
N PHE A 129 -12.59 5.42 -12.37
CA PHE A 129 -11.92 6.53 -11.71
C PHE A 129 -12.16 6.51 -10.19
N PHE A 130 -13.40 6.35 -9.74
CA PHE A 130 -13.70 6.24 -8.31
C PHE A 130 -13.04 5.02 -7.66
N MET A 131 -12.92 3.89 -8.38
CA MET A 131 -12.19 2.73 -7.87
C MET A 131 -10.71 3.04 -7.63
N VAL A 132 -10.02 3.71 -8.57
CA VAL A 132 -8.60 4.06 -8.39
C VAL A 132 -8.38 5.12 -7.31
N VAL A 133 -9.32 6.05 -7.14
CA VAL A 133 -9.29 7.00 -6.00
C VAL A 133 -9.40 6.24 -4.68
N GLY A 134 -10.34 5.29 -4.56
CA GLY A 134 -10.48 4.45 -3.37
C GLY A 134 -9.22 3.60 -3.11
N LEU A 135 -8.65 2.99 -4.15
CA LEU A 135 -7.40 2.24 -4.06
C LEU A 135 -6.23 3.11 -3.56
N GLY A 136 -6.14 4.34 -4.07
CA GLY A 136 -5.17 5.34 -3.63
C GLY A 136 -5.36 5.75 -2.17
N TYR A 137 -6.61 6.00 -1.75
CA TYR A 137 -6.95 6.34 -0.37
C TYR A 137 -6.53 5.24 0.62
N TYR A 138 -6.94 4.00 0.39
CA TYR A 138 -6.53 2.87 1.25
C TYR A 138 -5.03 2.57 1.14
N GLY A 139 -4.37 2.97 0.05
CA GLY A 139 -2.92 2.93 -0.07
C GLY A 139 -2.21 3.95 0.80
N ALA A 140 -2.71 5.19 0.79
CA ALA A 140 -2.21 6.25 1.64
C ALA A 140 -2.37 5.87 3.12
N GLN A 141 -3.46 5.21 3.52
CA GLN A 141 -3.65 4.75 4.91
C GLN A 141 -2.60 3.74 5.38
N LEU A 142 -2.00 2.96 4.47
CA LEU A 142 -0.92 2.02 4.82
C LEU A 142 0.42 2.73 5.02
N VAL A 143 0.63 3.87 4.36
CA VAL A 143 1.90 4.62 4.37
C VAL A 143 1.88 5.75 5.40
N TYR A 144 0.73 6.40 5.58
CA TYR A 144 0.54 7.59 6.42
C TYR A 144 -0.47 7.33 7.54
N PRO A 145 -0.15 6.46 8.51
CA PRO A 145 -1.01 6.21 9.65
C PRO A 145 -1.03 7.41 10.63
N GLY A 146 -1.93 8.37 10.36
CA GLY A 146 -2.20 9.52 11.23
C GLY A 146 -1.17 10.65 11.11
N LYS A 147 -1.65 11.90 11.06
CA LYS A 147 -0.85 13.11 10.84
C LYS A 147 0.28 13.30 11.87
N GLU A 148 1.38 13.86 11.37
CA GLU A 148 2.61 14.26 12.05
C GLU A 148 2.35 15.11 13.30
N GLN A 149 2.78 14.61 14.44
CA GLN A 149 3.11 15.43 15.60
C GLN A 149 4.63 15.47 15.73
N THR A 150 5.18 16.66 15.96
CA THR A 150 6.64 16.90 15.97
C THR A 150 7.33 16.02 17.01
N THR A 151 8.17 15.11 16.54
CA THR A 151 9.04 14.29 17.39
C THR A 151 10.31 15.06 17.74
N PRO A 152 10.71 15.10 19.03
CA PRO A 152 11.97 15.74 19.43
C PRO A 152 13.16 15.17 18.64
N THR A 153 14.13 16.02 18.30
CA THR A 153 15.30 15.63 17.49
C THR A 153 16.03 14.40 18.05
N THR A 154 16.10 14.26 19.38
CA THR A 154 16.70 13.13 20.09
C THR A 154 16.07 11.77 19.74
N TYR A 155 14.80 11.73 19.30
CA TYR A 155 14.08 10.49 19.00
C TYR A 155 13.77 10.29 17.51
N LYS A 156 14.27 11.17 16.62
CA LYS A 156 14.00 11.10 15.18
C LYS A 156 14.56 9.83 14.51
N ALA A 157 15.68 9.30 15.01
CA ALA A 157 16.23 8.04 14.50
C ALA A 157 15.26 6.87 14.77
N GLY A 158 14.80 6.74 16.01
CA GLY A 158 13.79 5.76 16.41
C GLY A 158 12.45 5.94 15.69
N GLU A 159 12.01 7.19 15.51
CA GLU A 159 10.81 7.50 14.72
C GLU A 159 10.93 7.00 13.29
N ARG A 160 12.05 7.26 12.61
CA ARG A 160 12.27 6.79 11.25
C ARG A 160 12.18 5.26 11.16
N ILE A 161 12.79 4.56 12.11
CA ILE A 161 12.74 3.10 12.18
C ILE A 161 11.29 2.64 12.39
N PHE A 162 10.56 3.27 13.31
CA PHE A 162 9.16 2.95 13.59
C PHE A 162 8.26 3.18 12.38
N LEU A 163 8.39 4.34 11.72
CA LEU A 163 7.61 4.67 10.53
C LEU A 163 7.85 3.67 9.41
N THR A 164 9.12 3.27 9.21
CA THR A 164 9.51 2.35 8.14
C THR A 164 9.06 0.91 8.40
N ASN A 165 9.15 0.43 9.64
CA ASN A 165 9.03 -1.00 9.95
C ASN A 165 7.77 -1.38 10.76
N CYS A 166 7.23 -0.45 11.55
CA CYS A 166 6.22 -0.76 12.56
C CYS A 166 4.87 -0.10 12.28
N SER A 167 4.89 1.13 11.77
CA SER A 167 3.70 1.99 11.69
C SER A 167 2.59 1.42 10.80
N GLY A 168 2.96 0.66 9.77
CA GLY A 168 2.03 -0.01 8.86
C GLY A 168 1.15 -1.07 9.52
N CYS A 169 1.46 -1.54 10.73
CA CYS A 169 0.61 -2.40 11.56
C CYS A 169 0.27 -1.77 12.93
N HIS A 170 1.15 -0.89 13.43
CA HIS A 170 1.07 -0.22 14.72
C HIS A 170 0.96 1.31 14.56
N PRO A 171 -0.12 1.81 13.94
CA PRO A 171 -0.31 3.25 13.74
C PRO A 171 -0.35 3.95 15.10
N GLN A 172 0.51 4.95 15.31
CA GLN A 172 0.61 5.70 16.57
C GLN A 172 0.78 4.79 17.81
N GLY A 173 1.38 3.61 17.64
CA GLY A 173 1.55 2.63 18.72
C GLY A 173 0.30 1.81 19.06
N GLY A 174 -0.74 1.88 18.24
CA GLY A 174 -1.90 0.99 18.28
C GLY A 174 -1.60 -0.41 17.72
N ASN A 175 -2.65 -1.12 17.30
CA ASN A 175 -2.55 -2.40 16.60
C ASN A 175 -3.76 -2.56 15.67
N MET A 176 -3.52 -2.49 14.36
CA MET A 176 -4.61 -2.57 13.35
C MET A 176 -5.19 -3.97 13.20
N LEU A 177 -4.45 -5.02 13.59
CA LEU A 177 -4.92 -6.40 13.50
C LEU A 177 -5.75 -6.79 14.72
N LYS A 178 -5.34 -6.33 15.91
CA LYS A 178 -5.99 -6.61 17.18
C LYS A 178 -6.02 -5.35 18.05
N PRO A 179 -7.03 -4.47 17.89
CA PRO A 179 -7.09 -3.19 18.60
C PRO A 179 -7.03 -3.29 20.14
N GLN A 180 -7.41 -4.45 20.71
CA GLN A 180 -7.39 -4.69 22.15
C GLN A 180 -5.98 -4.93 22.71
N VAL A 181 -4.99 -5.21 21.85
CA VAL A 181 -3.59 -5.44 22.24
C VAL A 181 -2.66 -4.47 21.50
N PRO A 182 -2.70 -3.17 21.84
CA PRO A 182 -1.85 -2.16 21.21
C PRO A 182 -0.36 -2.37 21.58
N LEU A 183 0.51 -1.72 20.82
CA LEU A 183 1.96 -1.74 21.10
C LEU A 183 2.29 -0.94 22.36
N ILE A 184 1.73 0.26 22.52
CA ILE A 184 1.88 1.08 23.72
C ILE A 184 1.27 0.42 24.96
N ASN A 185 1.93 0.59 26.11
CA ASN A 185 1.60 -0.07 27.39
C ASN A 185 1.70 -1.60 27.34
N SER A 186 2.29 -2.16 26.29
CA SER A 186 2.52 -3.60 26.19
C SER A 186 3.50 -4.05 27.28
N PRO A 187 3.26 -5.18 27.96
CA PRO A 187 4.24 -5.77 28.88
C PRO A 187 5.60 -6.05 28.21
N LYS A 188 5.64 -6.13 26.88
CA LYS A 188 6.88 -6.31 26.10
C LYS A 188 7.74 -5.05 26.00
N LEU A 189 7.24 -3.89 26.42
CA LEU A 189 7.99 -2.63 26.48
C LEU A 189 8.53 -2.30 27.88
N ARG A 190 8.35 -3.20 28.86
CA ARG A 190 8.79 -2.98 30.25
C ARG A 190 10.28 -2.65 30.35
N ASP A 191 11.10 -3.28 29.53
CA ASP A 191 12.53 -3.02 29.42
C ASP A 191 13.03 -3.30 28.00
N LEU A 192 14.20 -2.74 27.67
CA LEU A 192 14.83 -2.86 26.35
C LEU A 192 15.09 -4.33 25.98
N LYS A 193 15.52 -5.16 26.93
CA LYS A 193 15.88 -6.57 26.66
C LYS A 193 14.64 -7.37 26.25
N GLY A 194 13.52 -7.16 26.95
CA GLY A 194 12.23 -7.77 26.65
C GLY A 194 11.70 -7.32 25.28
N PHE A 195 11.84 -6.04 24.95
CA PHE A 195 11.47 -5.50 23.65
C PHE A 195 12.29 -6.13 22.52
N VAL A 196 13.62 -6.09 22.64
CA VAL A 196 14.54 -6.67 21.65
C VAL A 196 14.23 -8.15 21.44
N ALA A 197 14.11 -8.93 22.53
CA ALA A 197 13.79 -10.34 22.45
C ALA A 197 12.45 -10.59 21.71
N TYR A 198 11.45 -9.74 21.92
CA TYR A 198 10.16 -9.86 21.25
C TYR A 198 10.23 -9.53 19.76
N ILE A 199 10.89 -8.44 19.34
CA ILE A 199 11.00 -8.11 17.91
C ILE A 199 11.88 -9.11 17.13
N ARG A 200 12.84 -9.77 17.80
CA ARG A 200 13.63 -10.86 17.19
C ARG A 200 12.82 -12.13 16.97
N LYS A 201 11.89 -12.44 17.87
CA LYS A 201 11.06 -13.66 17.83
C LYS A 201 9.60 -13.36 18.21
N PRO A 202 8.86 -12.66 17.35
CA PRO A 202 7.49 -12.25 17.63
C PRO A 202 6.49 -13.39 17.38
N ILE A 203 5.24 -13.13 17.72
CA ILE A 203 4.13 -14.03 17.42
C ILE A 203 3.52 -13.63 16.07
N ALA A 204 3.29 -14.61 15.20
CA ALA A 204 2.64 -14.39 13.91
C ALA A 204 1.30 -13.65 14.07
N PRO A 205 0.95 -12.72 13.15
CA PRO A 205 1.59 -12.49 11.85
C PRO A 205 2.72 -11.45 11.85
N MET A 206 3.13 -10.92 13.02
CA MET A 206 4.20 -9.92 13.09
C MET A 206 5.51 -10.52 12.53
N PRO A 207 6.20 -9.84 11.59
CA PRO A 207 7.47 -10.32 11.06
C PRO A 207 8.59 -10.20 12.11
N ALA A 208 9.51 -11.17 12.10
CA ALA A 208 10.72 -11.11 12.91
C ALA A 208 11.71 -10.11 12.30
N PHE A 209 12.32 -9.28 13.15
CA PHE A 209 13.36 -8.34 12.76
C PHE A 209 14.70 -8.84 13.30
N GLY A 210 15.56 -9.39 12.46
CA GLY A 210 16.90 -9.86 12.86
C GLY A 210 17.93 -8.72 12.98
N PRO A 211 19.13 -8.98 13.55
CA PRO A 211 20.20 -7.97 13.68
C PRO A 211 20.65 -7.35 12.35
N LEU A 212 20.47 -8.08 11.24
CA LEU A 212 20.76 -7.59 9.89
C LEU A 212 19.73 -6.58 9.35
N GLN A 213 18.50 -6.59 9.90
CA GLN A 213 17.43 -5.68 9.48
C GLN A 213 17.32 -4.47 10.41
N ILE A 214 17.40 -4.73 11.72
CA ILE A 214 17.43 -3.71 12.77
C ILE A 214 18.58 -4.07 13.69
N THR A 215 19.66 -3.30 13.70
CA THR A 215 20.81 -3.53 14.61
C THR A 215 20.39 -3.34 16.07
N ASP A 216 21.22 -3.77 17.02
CA ASP A 216 20.88 -3.60 18.45
C ASP A 216 20.83 -2.12 18.87
N GLN A 217 21.69 -1.27 18.28
CA GLN A 217 21.60 0.18 18.46
C GLN A 217 20.28 0.74 17.91
N GLN A 218 19.90 0.36 16.69
CA GLN A 218 18.62 0.78 16.11
C GLN A 218 17.43 0.27 16.94
N ALA A 219 17.53 -0.90 17.55
CA ALA A 219 16.50 -1.42 18.43
C ALA A 219 16.37 -0.60 19.72
N ASP A 220 17.46 -0.10 20.30
CA ASP A 220 17.42 0.85 21.41
C ASP A 220 16.79 2.19 20.99
N GLU A 221 17.24 2.78 19.88
CA GLU A 221 16.66 4.03 19.36
C GLU A 221 15.14 3.91 19.12
N LEU A 222 14.72 2.78 18.54
CA LEU A 222 13.31 2.45 18.34
C LEU A 222 12.55 2.31 19.67
N TYR A 223 13.12 1.58 20.63
CA TYR A 223 12.54 1.42 21.97
C TYR A 223 12.35 2.77 22.67
N GLN A 224 13.38 3.63 22.66
CA GLN A 224 13.32 4.95 23.26
C GLN A 224 12.23 5.81 22.62
N TYR A 225 12.10 5.80 21.29
CA TYR A 225 11.02 6.52 20.62
C TYR A 225 9.64 6.03 21.07
N ILE A 226 9.42 4.72 21.12
CA ILE A 226 8.13 4.16 21.54
C ILE A 226 7.78 4.59 22.97
N VAL A 227 8.67 4.37 23.92
CA VAL A 227 8.40 4.61 25.35
C VAL A 227 8.38 6.10 25.68
N ARG A 228 9.28 6.90 25.09
CA ARG A 228 9.42 8.32 25.45
C ARG A 228 8.51 9.24 24.66
N VAL A 229 8.07 8.82 23.47
CA VAL A 229 7.23 9.64 22.59
C VAL A 229 5.83 9.05 22.45
N LEU A 230 5.69 7.80 22.00
CA LEU A 230 4.36 7.24 21.72
C LEU A 230 3.54 6.95 23.00
N GLU A 231 4.13 6.34 24.02
CA GLU A 231 3.41 6.06 25.26
C GLU A 231 3.01 7.35 25.99
N LYS A 232 3.91 8.33 26.05
CA LYS A 232 3.62 9.63 26.68
C LYS A 232 2.52 10.40 25.97
N ARG A 233 2.44 10.34 24.63
CA ARG A 233 1.40 11.02 23.84
C ARG A 233 -0.01 10.50 24.09
N LYS A 234 -0.17 9.23 24.49
CA LYS A 234 -1.49 8.66 24.81
C LYS A 234 -1.90 8.89 26.28
N ALA A 235 -0.93 9.18 27.14
CA ALA A 235 -1.17 9.49 28.55
C ALA A 235 -1.56 10.97 28.78
N SER A 236 -1.31 11.84 27.79
CA SER A 236 -1.73 13.25 27.75
C SER A 236 -3.05 13.44 27.04
#